data_AF-A0A1J3IAK1-F1
#
_entry.id   AF-A0A1J3IAK1-F1
#
_cell.length_a   1.000
_cell.length_b   1.000
_cell.length_c   1.000
_cell.angle_alpha   90.00
_cell.angle_beta   90.00
_cell.angle_gamma   90.00
#
_symmetry.space_group_name_H-M   'P 1'
#
loop_
_entity.id
_entity.type
_entity.pdbx_description
1 polymer ?
#
loop_
_entity_poly.entity_id
_entity_poly.type
_entity_poly.pdbx_seq_one_letter_code
_entity_poly.pdbx_strand_id
1 'polypeptide(L)'
;TFLQDLGMRLKVPQVTIATAIIFCHRFFIRQSHARNDRRTIATVCMFLAGKVEETPRPLKDVIVVSYEIIHKKDPATAQKIKQKEVYE
;
A
#
# COMPACT_ATOMS: atom_id res chain seq x y z
N THR A 1 -10.72 -3.17 5.50
CA THR A 1 -9.80 -2.11 5.98
C THR A 1 -8.80 -1.74 4.89
N PHE A 2 -8.00 -0.66 5.03
CA PHE A 2 -7.11 -0.15 3.96
C PHE A 2 -6.19 -1.22 3.33
N LEU A 3 -5.48 -2.00 4.16
CA LEU A 3 -4.62 -3.10 3.71
C LEU A 3 -5.39 -4.19 2.94
N GLN A 4 -6.62 -4.47 3.36
CA GLN A 4 -7.45 -5.47 2.70
C GLN A 4 -7.91 -4.97 1.32
N ASP A 5 -8.36 -3.72 1.19
CA ASP A 5 -8.72 -3.13 -0.11
C ASP A 5 -7.50 -3.06 -1.05
N LEU A 6 -6.34 -2.65 -0.51
CA LEU A 6 -5.07 -2.63 -1.23
C LEU A 6 -4.68 -4.02 -1.74
N GLY A 7 -4.71 -5.03 -0.87
CA GLY A 7 -4.34 -6.39 -1.23
C GLY A 7 -5.30 -7.02 -2.24
N MET A 8 -6.61 -6.79 -2.09
CA MET A 8 -7.61 -7.27 -3.04
C MET A 8 -7.43 -6.64 -4.43
N ARG A 9 -7.19 -5.33 -4.50
CA ARG A 9 -6.93 -4.63 -5.78
C ARG A 9 -5.62 -5.06 -6.44
N LEU A 10 -4.59 -5.31 -5.64
CA LEU A 10 -3.32 -5.88 -6.10
C LEU A 10 -3.41 -7.38 -6.43
N LYS A 11 -4.56 -8.03 -6.21
CA LYS A 11 -4.78 -9.45 -6.45
C LYS A 11 -3.69 -10.32 -5.79
N VAL A 12 -3.31 -9.99 -4.56
CA VAL A 12 -2.41 -10.83 -3.75
C VAL A 12 -3.24 -11.78 -2.88
N PRO A 13 -2.72 -12.97 -2.53
CA PRO A 13 -3.47 -13.92 -1.71
C PRO A 13 -3.69 -13.39 -0.28
N GLN A 14 -4.67 -13.97 0.40
CA GLN A 14 -5.06 -13.55 1.75
C GLN A 14 -3.92 -13.69 2.77
N VAL A 15 -3.01 -14.66 2.55
CA VAL A 15 -1.82 -14.86 3.38
C VAL A 15 -0.92 -13.61 3.35
N THR A 16 -0.66 -13.05 2.16
CA THR A 16 0.08 -11.79 1.98
C THR A 16 -0.58 -10.61 2.68
N ILE A 17 -1.90 -10.53 2.63
CA ILE A 17 -2.67 -9.47 3.31
C ILE A 17 -2.51 -9.62 4.83
N ALA A 18 -2.62 -10.84 5.35
CA ALA A 18 -2.43 -11.13 6.77
C ALA A 18 -1.01 -10.77 7.22
N THR A 19 0.01 -11.15 6.46
CA THR A 19 1.42 -10.81 6.76
C THR A 19 1.64 -9.30 6.77
N ALA A 20 1.06 -8.56 5.82
CA ALA A 20 1.12 -7.10 5.80
C ALA A 20 0.47 -6.46 7.06
N ILE A 21 -0.64 -7.02 7.53
CA ILE A 21 -1.32 -6.58 8.77
C ILE A 21 -0.40 -6.83 9.97
N ILE A 22 0.20 -8.02 10.07
CA ILE A 22 1.14 -8.34 11.16
C ILE A 22 2.37 -7.41 11.14
N PHE A 23 2.89 -7.07 9.96
CA PHE A 23 3.98 -6.09 9.83
C PHE A 23 3.57 -4.71 10.35
N CYS A 24 2.38 -4.23 10.00
CA CYS A 24 1.87 -2.95 10.53
C CYS A 24 1.73 -2.97 12.05
N HIS A 25 1.15 -4.03 12.62
CA HIS A 25 1.00 -4.16 14.07
C HIS A 25 2.37 -4.19 14.77
N ARG A 26 3.31 -5.01 14.29
CA ARG A 26 4.66 -5.08 14.86
C ARG A 26 5.41 -3.75 14.78
N PHE A 27 5.21 -3.00 13.69
CA PHE A 27 5.80 -1.67 13.54
C PHE A 27 5.24 -0.69 14.58
N PHE A 28 3.92 -0.55 14.66
CA PHE A 28 3.28 0.44 15.54
C PHE A 28 3.26 0.08 17.03
N ILE A 29 3.57 -1.17 17.39
CA ILE A 29 3.90 -1.53 18.78
C ILE A 29 5.19 -0.81 19.23
N ARG A 30 6.12 -0.55 18.32
CA ARG A 30 7.44 0.05 18.64
C ARG A 30 7.57 1.51 18.20
N GLN A 31 6.83 1.91 17.17
CA GLN A 31 6.95 3.20 16.51
C GLN A 31 5.69 4.03 16.72
N SER A 32 5.87 5.34 16.96
CA SER A 32 4.75 6.25 17.22
C SER A 32 3.90 6.49 15.97
N HIS A 33 2.57 6.47 16.13
CA HIS A 33 1.62 6.91 15.11
C HIS A 33 1.73 8.41 14.78
N ALA A 34 2.20 9.24 15.73
CA ALA A 34 2.34 10.68 15.50
C ALA A 34 3.52 11.02 14.57
N ARG A 35 4.52 10.14 14.51
CA ARG A 35 5.74 10.33 13.71
C ARG A 35 5.67 9.64 12.34
N ASN A 36 4.74 8.72 12.15
CA ASN A 36 4.69 7.86 10.97
C ASN A 36 3.28 7.83 10.39
N ASP A 37 3.14 8.25 9.12
CA ASP A 37 1.83 8.20 8.46
C ASP A 37 1.37 6.74 8.27
N ARG A 38 0.17 6.44 8.77
CA ARG A 38 -0.39 5.09 8.77
C ARG A 38 -0.57 4.50 7.37
N ARG A 39 -0.84 5.32 6.34
CA ARG A 39 -1.09 4.84 4.97
C ARG A 39 0.22 4.55 4.26
N THR A 40 1.23 5.40 4.46
CA THR A 40 2.58 5.15 3.97
C THR A 40 3.13 3.85 4.55
N ILE A 41 3.06 3.67 5.88
CA ILE A 41 3.52 2.43 6.53
C ILE A 41 2.74 1.22 6.01
N ALA A 42 1.42 1.31 5.90
CA ALA A 42 0.61 0.21 5.36
C ALA A 42 0.97 -0.16 3.91
N THR A 43 1.28 0.83 3.07
CA THR A 43 1.73 0.61 1.68
C THR A 43 3.06 -0.14 1.65
N VAL A 44 4.02 0.28 2.48
CA VAL A 44 5.33 -0.38 2.60
C VAL A 44 5.16 -1.80 3.15
N CYS A 45 4.33 -2.01 4.17
CA CYS A 45 4.06 -3.33 4.72
C CYS A 45 3.44 -4.28 3.69
N MET A 46 2.55 -3.81 2.82
CA MET A 46 2.01 -4.61 1.72
C MET A 46 3.09 -5.01 0.71
N PHE A 47 3.94 -4.06 0.31
CA PHE A 47 5.06 -4.33 -0.60
C PHE A 47 6.05 -5.35 -0.01
N LEU A 48 6.40 -5.21 1.27
CA LEU A 48 7.28 -6.13 1.97
C LEU A 48 6.65 -7.52 2.12
N ALA A 49 5.36 -7.60 2.48
CA ALA A 49 4.66 -8.87 2.61
C ALA A 49 4.61 -9.64 1.29
N GLY A 50 4.39 -8.96 0.17
CA GLY A 50 4.43 -9.59 -1.16
C GLY A 50 5.79 -10.25 -1.46
N LYS A 51 6.89 -9.65 -1.01
CA LYS A 51 8.23 -10.26 -1.15
C LYS A 51 8.41 -11.47 -0.23
N VAL A 52 7.94 -11.38 1.02
CA VAL A 52 8.11 -12.44 2.02
C VAL A 52 7.26 -13.68 1.71
N GLU A 53 6.06 -13.48 1.17
CA GLU A 53 5.13 -14.54 0.81
C GLU A 53 5.29 -15.02 -0.64
N GLU A 54 6.41 -14.70 -1.31
CA GLU A 54 6.70 -15.08 -2.70
C GLU A 54 5.57 -14.71 -3.69
N THR A 55 4.89 -13.58 -3.43
CA THR A 55 3.86 -12.99 -4.27
C THR A 55 4.18 -11.51 -4.58
N PRO A 56 5.36 -11.23 -5.16
CA PRO A 56 5.83 -9.87 -5.33
C PRO A 56 4.93 -9.10 -6.31
N ARG A 57 4.74 -7.82 -6.01
CA ARG A 57 4.13 -6.84 -6.92
C ARG A 57 5.12 -5.73 -7.23
N PRO A 58 5.13 -5.19 -8.46
CA PRO A 58 5.94 -4.03 -8.79
C PRO A 58 5.68 -2.90 -7.80
N LEU A 59 6.74 -2.22 -7.34
CA LEU A 59 6.60 -1.11 -6.40
C LEU A 59 5.67 -0.02 -6.96
N LYS A 60 5.78 0.23 -8.25
CA LYS A 60 4.92 1.17 -9.00
C LYS A 60 3.44 0.83 -8.80
N ASP A 61 3.05 -0.42 -9.04
CA ASP A 61 1.66 -0.86 -8.89
C ASP A 61 1.17 -0.68 -7.45
N VAL A 62 1.99 -1.04 -6.46
CA VAL A 62 1.63 -0.90 -5.04
C VAL A 62 1.40 0.57 -4.68
N ILE A 63 2.25 1.48 -5.17
CA ILE A 63 2.12 2.92 -4.93
C ILE A 63 0.87 3.48 -5.63
N VAL A 64 0.65 3.15 -6.90
CA VAL A 64 -0.48 3.66 -7.69
C VAL A 64 -1.80 3.22 -7.05
N VAL A 65 -1.97 1.92 -6.78
CA VAL A 65 -3.19 1.39 -6.17
C VAL A 65 -3.41 1.96 -4.76
N SER A 66 -2.34 2.11 -3.97
CA SER A 66 -2.42 2.76 -2.65
C SER A 66 -2.91 4.20 -2.78
N TYR A 67 -2.32 4.99 -3.67
CA TYR A 67 -2.68 6.38 -3.89
C TYR A 67 -4.14 6.54 -4.32
N GLU A 68 -4.61 5.68 -5.24
CA GLU A 68 -6.02 5.63 -5.65
C GLU A 68 -6.97 5.36 -4.48
N ILE A 69 -6.64 4.42 -3.59
CA ILE A 69 -7.47 4.11 -2.42
C ILE A 69 -7.53 5.31 -1.46
N ILE A 70 -6.41 6.00 -1.26
CA ILE A 70 -6.30 7.14 -0.35
C ILE A 70 -7.12 8.33 -0.87
N HIS A 71 -7.13 8.54 -2.19
CA HIS A 71 -7.72 9.72 -2.83
C HIS A 71 -9.01 9.43 -3.60
N LYS A 72 -9.73 8.34 -3.27
CA LYS A 72 -10.99 7.91 -3.94
C LYS A 72 -12.05 8.99 -4.22
N LYS A 73 -12.01 10.14 -3.53
CA LYS A 73 -12.97 11.23 -3.67
C LYS A 73 -12.52 12.37 -4.60
N ASP A 74 -11.27 12.40 -5.05
CA ASP A 74 -10.77 13.46 -5.95
C ASP A 74 -10.76 12.95 -7.40
N PRO A 75 -11.65 13.42 -8.29
CA PRO A 75 -11.67 13.01 -9.70
C PRO A 75 -10.40 13.41 -10.47
N ALA A 76 -9.59 14.35 -9.95
CA ALA A 76 -8.30 14.72 -10.54
C ALA A 76 -7.16 13.72 -10.22
N THR A 77 -7.41 12.71 -9.37
CA THR A 77 -6.40 11.74 -8.93
C THR A 77 -5.78 10.96 -10.09
N ALA A 78 -6.60 10.50 -11.05
CA ALA A 78 -6.14 9.77 -12.22
C ALA A 78 -5.28 10.64 -13.17
N GLN A 79 -5.53 11.95 -13.20
CA GLN A 79 -4.75 12.91 -13.99
C GLN A 79 -3.40 13.23 -13.35
N LYS A 80 -3.34 13.33 -12.01
CA LYS A 80 -2.09 13.57 -11.25
C LYS A 80 -1.13 12.39 -11.31
N ILE A 81 -1.64 11.15 -11.27
CA ILE A 81 -0.82 9.94 -11.46
C ILE A 81 -0.21 9.94 -12.87
N LYS A 82 -1.03 10.16 -13.91
CA LYS A 82 -0.57 10.19 -15.31
C LYS A 82 0.40 11.33 -15.60
N GLN A 83 0.23 12.51 -15.01
CA GLN A 83 1.18 13.62 -15.20
C GLN A 83 2.56 13.29 -14.63
N LYS A 84 2.65 12.67 -13.44
CA LYS A 84 3.95 12.24 -12.90
C LYS A 84 4.65 11.19 -13.77
N GLU A 85 3.89 10.29 -14.40
CA GLU A 85 4.44 9.26 -15.30
C GLU A 85 4.94 9.79 -16.66
N VAL A 86 4.58 11.02 -17.05
CA VAL A 86 5.00 11.61 -18.35
C VAL A 86 6.32 12.39 -18.21
N TYR A 87 6.75 12.71 -16.98
CA TYR A 87 7.96 13.49 -16.71
C TYR A 87 9.08 12.70 -16.03
N GLU A 88 8.90 11.39 -15.77
CA GLU A 88 9.92 10.42 -15.34
C GLU A 88 10.09 9.34 -16.42
#